data_AF-A0A1U7YNZ3-F1
#
_entry.id   AF-A0A1U7YNZ3-F1
#
_cell.length_a   1.000
_cell.length_b   1.000
_cell.length_c   1.000
_cell.angle_alpha   90.00
_cell.angle_beta   90.00
_cell.angle_gamma   90.00
#
_symmetry.space_group_name_H-M   'P 1'
#
loop_
_entity.id
_entity.type
_entity.pdbx_description
1 polymer ?
#
loop_
_entity_poly.entity_id
_entity_poly.type
_entity_poly.pdbx_seq_one_letter_code
_entity_poly.pdbx_strand_id
1 'polypeptide(L)'
;MTSYKQIEVQFEEATPQKWCVPLKEDVFVTFMNSTTHKADFLCEGSLFSPLLFGKFFDPSDAFPLWEFDSDVLLSNARSSNQCTVDWSQTETDYLLRAEIPGVGKGNIRVCVEDGKVLVVSGQLRQQKEDWRAGNWWEYGCVRRIELPENADWRKTEAFLSGDHKFLQVKIPKTPPNDDVP
;
A
#
# COMPACT_ATOMS: atom_id res chain seq x y z
N MET A 1 -14.87 -9.95 19.88
CA MET A 1 -13.75 -10.70 19.28
C MET A 1 -13.43 -10.04 17.93
N THR A 2 -12.28 -9.39 17.82
CA THR A 2 -11.79 -8.89 16.52
C THR A 2 -11.46 -10.10 15.65
N SER A 3 -12.27 -10.35 14.62
CA SER A 3 -12.00 -11.43 13.67
C SER A 3 -10.85 -11.01 12.75
N TYR A 4 -9.86 -11.87 12.62
CA TYR A 4 -8.77 -11.73 11.66
C TYR A 4 -9.01 -12.69 10.49
N LYS A 5 -8.93 -12.17 9.27
CA LYS A 5 -9.02 -12.95 8.03
C LYS A 5 -7.69 -12.82 7.31
N GLN A 6 -6.99 -13.93 7.13
CA GLN A 6 -5.77 -13.97 6.33
C GLN A 6 -6.10 -13.72 4.85
N ILE A 7 -5.29 -12.90 4.18
CA ILE A 7 -5.29 -12.74 2.72
C ILE A 7 -4.09 -13.49 2.16
N GLU A 8 -4.27 -14.13 1.01
CA GLU A 8 -3.18 -14.73 0.25
C GLU A 8 -2.22 -13.64 -0.28
N VAL A 9 -0.94 -13.78 0.04
CA VAL A 9 0.13 -12.95 -0.55
C VAL A 9 0.61 -13.62 -1.82
N GLN A 10 0.56 -12.88 -2.93
CA GLN A 10 0.92 -13.39 -4.25
C GLN A 10 2.33 -12.96 -4.62
N PHE A 11 3.08 -13.86 -5.25
CA PHE A 11 4.44 -13.60 -5.70
C PHE A 11 4.44 -13.54 -7.22
N GLU A 12 4.81 -12.39 -7.78
CA GLU A 12 4.72 -12.14 -9.22
C GLU A 12 6.05 -11.64 -9.76
N GLU A 13 6.29 -11.89 -11.04
CA GLU A 13 7.31 -11.15 -11.80
C GLU A 13 6.77 -9.75 -12.10
N ALA A 14 7.64 -8.73 -12.04
CA ALA A 14 7.26 -7.39 -12.44
C ALA A 14 6.93 -7.36 -13.94
N THR A 15 5.73 -6.87 -14.27
CA THR A 15 5.30 -6.75 -15.67
C THR A 15 5.37 -5.29 -16.11
N PRO A 16 6.01 -4.96 -17.24
CA PRO A 16 6.10 -3.57 -17.74
C PRO A 16 4.75 -2.91 -18.02
N GLN A 17 3.68 -3.70 -18.11
CA GLN A 17 2.33 -3.25 -18.41
C GLN A 17 1.56 -2.77 -17.16
N LYS A 18 1.93 -3.23 -15.95
CA LYS A 18 1.24 -2.81 -14.73
C LYS A 18 1.82 -1.49 -14.23
N TRP A 19 0.93 -0.57 -13.87
CA TRP A 19 1.28 0.72 -13.29
C TRP A 19 2.15 1.58 -14.21
N CYS A 20 2.03 1.38 -15.53
CA CYS A 20 2.87 2.05 -16.52
C CYS A 20 2.42 3.49 -16.83
N VAL A 21 1.21 3.87 -16.42
CA VAL A 21 0.69 5.23 -16.52
C VAL A 21 0.85 5.92 -15.16
N PRO A 22 1.78 6.89 -15.03
CA PRO A 22 1.97 7.60 -13.79
C PRO A 22 0.81 8.56 -13.53
N LEU A 23 0.35 8.62 -12.27
CA LEU A 23 -0.54 9.66 -11.79
C LEU A 23 0.29 10.92 -11.53
N LYS A 24 0.20 11.90 -12.43
CA LYS A 24 0.87 13.20 -12.27
C LYS A 24 0.06 14.14 -11.38
N GLU A 25 0.74 15.12 -10.78
CA GLU A 25 0.11 16.09 -9.87
C GLU A 25 -0.99 16.91 -10.55
N ASP A 26 -0.78 17.36 -11.79
CA ASP A 26 -1.78 18.11 -12.57
C ASP A 26 -3.02 17.26 -12.89
N VAL A 27 -2.81 15.98 -13.22
CA VAL A 27 -3.88 15.00 -13.43
C VAL A 27 -4.65 14.78 -12.12
N PHE A 28 -3.94 14.62 -11.00
CA PHE A 28 -4.55 14.45 -9.68
C PHE A 28 -5.37 15.68 -9.26
N VAL A 29 -4.83 16.89 -9.42
CA VAL A 29 -5.55 18.14 -9.11
C VAL A 29 -6.80 18.27 -9.97
N THR A 30 -6.70 17.97 -11.27
CA THR A 30 -7.85 17.97 -12.17
C THR A 30 -8.89 16.93 -11.75
N PHE A 31 -8.45 15.71 -11.42
CA PHE A 31 -9.30 14.63 -10.94
C PHE A 31 -10.07 15.06 -9.68
N MET A 32 -9.37 15.57 -8.66
CA MET A 32 -9.96 16.05 -7.40
C MET A 32 -10.99 17.17 -7.58
N ASN A 33 -10.78 18.06 -8.57
CA ASN A 33 -11.72 19.14 -8.88
C ASN A 33 -12.93 18.68 -9.72
N SER A 34 -12.77 17.60 -10.50
CA SER A 34 -13.80 17.12 -11.43
C SER A 34 -14.82 16.16 -10.80
N THR A 35 -14.44 15.43 -9.76
CA THR A 35 -15.28 14.36 -9.20
C THR A 35 -16.25 14.87 -8.12
N THR A 36 -17.56 14.70 -8.34
CA THR A 36 -18.61 14.81 -7.29
C THR A 36 -18.48 13.74 -6.20
N HIS A 37 -17.78 12.65 -6.49
CA HIS A 37 -17.45 11.59 -5.54
C HIS A 37 -15.94 11.53 -5.35
N LYS A 38 -15.42 12.31 -4.39
CA LYS A 38 -14.02 12.13 -3.93
C LYS A 38 -13.86 10.66 -3.59
N ALA A 39 -12.93 9.98 -4.24
CA ALA A 39 -12.78 8.55 -4.00
C ALA A 39 -12.29 8.34 -2.55
N ASP A 40 -12.97 7.49 -1.79
CA ASP A 40 -12.73 7.29 -0.35
C ASP A 40 -11.26 6.95 -0.01
N PHE A 41 -10.51 6.38 -0.96
CA PHE A 41 -9.09 6.05 -0.81
C PHE A 41 -8.14 7.24 -0.83
N LEU A 42 -8.59 8.40 -1.30
CA LEU A 42 -7.83 9.66 -1.30
C LEU A 42 -7.98 10.42 0.02
N CYS A 43 -8.61 9.80 1.02
CA CYS A 43 -8.69 10.29 2.38
C CYS A 43 -7.30 10.69 2.91
N GLU A 44 -7.24 11.81 3.64
CA GLU A 44 -6.02 12.27 4.28
C GLU A 44 -5.56 11.24 5.32
N GLY A 45 -4.28 10.85 5.27
CA GLY A 45 -3.73 9.76 6.10
C GLY A 45 -4.02 8.33 5.61
N SER A 46 -4.67 8.15 4.46
CA SER A 46 -4.76 6.86 3.78
C SER A 46 -3.40 6.43 3.22
N LEU A 47 -3.07 5.13 3.34
CA LEU A 47 -1.89 4.53 2.68
C LEU A 47 -1.89 4.81 1.16
N PHE A 48 -3.06 4.95 0.53
CA PHE A 48 -3.18 5.16 -0.91
C PHE A 48 -3.19 6.62 -1.35
N SER A 49 -3.17 7.58 -0.40
CA SER A 49 -3.25 8.99 -0.74
C SER A 49 -1.95 9.49 -1.40
N PRO A 50 -2.01 10.17 -2.56
CA PRO A 50 -0.84 10.82 -3.16
C PRO A 50 -0.22 11.90 -2.25
N LEU A 51 -0.93 12.34 -1.21
CA LEU A 51 -0.50 13.38 -0.27
C LEU A 51 -0.08 12.83 1.09
N LEU A 52 0.10 11.51 1.23
CA LEU A 52 0.40 10.85 2.50
C LEU A 52 1.60 11.49 3.24
N PHE A 53 2.61 11.94 2.50
CA PHE A 53 3.85 12.51 3.05
C PHE A 53 3.87 14.05 3.05
N GLY A 54 2.70 14.70 3.00
CA GLY A 54 2.56 16.16 3.02
C GLY A 54 2.88 16.86 1.69
N LYS A 55 3.40 16.13 0.69
CA LYS A 55 3.61 16.58 -0.70
C LYS A 55 3.13 15.51 -1.66
N PHE A 56 2.88 15.90 -2.90
CA PHE A 56 2.49 14.96 -3.95
C PHE A 56 3.57 13.89 -4.18
N PHE A 57 3.14 12.64 -4.19
CA PHE A 57 3.93 11.47 -4.56
C PHE A 57 3.02 10.46 -5.25
N ASP A 58 3.40 10.02 -6.44
CA ASP A 58 2.62 9.07 -7.23
C ASP A 58 2.53 7.72 -6.48
N PRO A 59 1.34 7.22 -6.12
CA PRO A 59 1.21 5.93 -5.44
C PRO A 59 1.69 4.71 -6.23
N SER A 60 1.85 4.86 -7.54
CA SER A 60 2.42 3.84 -8.44
C SER A 60 3.96 3.84 -8.51
N ASP A 61 4.61 4.83 -7.90
CA ASP A 61 6.05 4.82 -7.67
C ASP A 61 6.36 4.07 -6.38
N ALA A 62 7.41 3.24 -6.41
CA ALA A 62 7.86 2.51 -5.23
C ALA A 62 8.59 3.45 -4.27
N PHE A 63 8.36 3.26 -2.96
CA PHE A 63 8.95 4.09 -1.91
C PHE A 63 9.59 3.23 -0.82
N PRO A 64 10.82 3.54 -0.37
CA PRO A 64 11.49 2.81 0.70
C PRO A 64 10.93 3.19 2.08
N LEU A 65 9.67 2.79 2.33
CA LEU A 65 8.90 3.17 3.51
C LEU A 65 9.65 2.93 4.83
N TRP A 66 10.37 1.83 4.90
CA TRP A 66 11.06 1.39 6.11
C TRP A 66 12.29 2.23 6.46
N GLU A 67 12.86 3.00 5.52
CA GLU A 67 13.98 3.90 5.83
C GLU A 67 13.57 5.10 6.68
N PHE A 68 12.26 5.29 6.89
CA PHE A 68 11.72 6.44 7.57
C PHE A 68 10.93 6.07 8.82
N ASP A 69 10.97 6.99 9.78
CA ASP A 69 10.14 6.93 10.99
C ASP A 69 8.70 7.39 10.69
N SER A 70 7.71 6.58 11.07
CA SER A 70 6.30 6.88 10.83
C SER A 70 5.82 8.12 11.57
N ASP A 71 6.35 8.42 12.76
CA ASP A 71 5.99 9.60 13.55
C ASP A 71 6.42 10.89 12.83
N VAL A 72 7.57 10.84 12.16
CA VAL A 72 8.12 11.98 11.42
C VAL A 72 7.38 12.17 10.09
N LEU A 73 7.27 11.11 9.28
CA LEU A 73 6.67 11.22 7.95
C LEU A 73 5.16 11.47 7.97
N LEU A 74 4.44 11.00 8.99
CA LEU A 74 2.99 11.13 9.09
C LEU A 74 2.53 12.29 9.98
N SER A 75 3.45 13.16 10.40
CA SER A 75 3.15 14.31 11.26
C SER A 75 1.96 15.14 10.77
N ASN A 76 1.86 15.37 9.45
CA ASN A 76 0.71 16.06 8.84
C ASN A 76 -0.55 15.17 8.80
N ALA A 77 -0.42 13.93 8.31
CA ALA A 77 -1.53 12.99 8.13
C ALA A 77 -2.30 12.71 9.43
N ARG A 78 -1.59 12.61 10.56
CA ARG A 78 -2.15 12.29 11.88
C ARG A 78 -3.08 13.38 12.44
N SER A 79 -3.04 14.60 11.90
CA SER A 79 -3.95 15.68 12.32
C SER A 79 -5.38 15.52 11.80
N SER A 80 -5.58 14.72 10.75
CA SER A 80 -6.85 14.66 10.01
C SER A 80 -7.92 13.78 10.67
N ASN A 81 -7.56 12.84 11.56
CA ASN A 81 -8.47 11.86 12.21
C ASN A 81 -9.34 11.00 11.26
N GLN A 82 -9.09 11.00 9.95
CA GLN A 82 -9.99 10.36 8.97
C GLN A 82 -9.54 8.95 8.56
N CYS A 83 -8.23 8.75 8.32
CA CYS A 83 -7.65 7.44 8.02
C CYS A 83 -6.30 7.30 8.72
N THR A 84 -5.99 6.06 9.10
CA THR A 84 -4.76 5.76 9.83
C THR A 84 -3.88 4.79 9.07
N VAL A 85 -2.61 5.14 8.93
CA VAL A 85 -1.54 4.23 8.51
C VAL A 85 -0.40 4.37 9.50
N ASP A 86 0.28 3.28 9.76
CA ASP A 86 1.45 3.23 10.60
C ASP A 86 2.36 2.08 10.15
N TRP A 87 3.66 2.26 10.31
CA TRP A 87 4.64 1.20 10.06
C TRP A 87 5.73 1.25 11.11
N SER A 88 6.29 0.10 11.44
CA SER A 88 7.36 -0.03 12.42
C SER A 88 8.28 -1.20 12.08
N GLN A 89 9.49 -1.14 12.61
CA GLN A 89 10.45 -2.23 12.53
C GLN A 89 10.68 -2.81 13.92
N THR A 90 10.63 -4.13 14.04
CA THR A 90 11.06 -4.86 15.24
C THR A 90 12.40 -5.54 14.97
N GLU A 91 12.96 -6.26 15.95
CA GLU A 91 14.15 -7.09 15.75
C GLU A 91 13.91 -8.18 14.69
N THR A 92 12.68 -8.69 14.59
CA THR A 92 12.34 -9.87 13.79
C THR A 92 11.54 -9.55 12.53
N ASP A 93 10.87 -8.40 12.46
CA ASP A 93 9.84 -8.16 11.44
C ASP A 93 9.74 -6.68 11.05
N TYR A 94 9.21 -6.47 9.85
CA TYR A 94 8.65 -5.21 9.39
C TYR A 94 7.12 -5.31 9.48
N LEU A 95 6.48 -4.32 10.12
CA LEU A 95 5.04 -4.30 10.38
C LEU A 95 4.41 -3.08 9.74
N LEU A 96 3.48 -3.28 8.81
CA LEU A 96 2.67 -2.23 8.20
C LEU A 96 1.22 -2.43 8.60
N ARG A 97 0.57 -1.39 9.09
CA ARG A 97 -0.85 -1.37 9.40
C ARG A 97 -1.50 -0.17 8.71
N ALA A 98 -2.54 -0.43 7.94
CA ALA A 98 -3.26 0.61 7.21
C ALA A 98 -4.77 0.39 7.31
N GLU A 99 -5.50 1.48 7.52
CA GLU A 99 -6.93 1.56 7.31
C GLU A 99 -7.22 1.54 5.80
N ILE A 100 -8.22 0.77 5.41
CA ILE A 100 -8.66 0.59 4.04
C ILE A 100 -10.03 1.25 3.89
N PRO A 101 -10.09 2.53 3.47
CA PRO A 101 -11.34 3.24 3.29
C PRO A 101 -12.05 2.84 1.99
N GLY A 102 -13.36 2.60 2.07
CA GLY A 102 -14.25 2.46 0.90
C GLY A 102 -14.01 1.26 -0.02
N VAL A 103 -12.98 0.44 0.23
CA VAL A 103 -12.76 -0.80 -0.53
C VAL A 103 -13.74 -1.85 -0.05
N GLY A 104 -14.63 -2.31 -0.94
CA GLY A 104 -15.52 -3.42 -0.65
C GLY A 104 -14.75 -4.63 -0.09
N LYS A 105 -15.39 -5.35 0.83
CA LYS A 105 -14.89 -6.42 1.72
C LYS A 105 -14.02 -7.55 1.11
N GLY A 106 -13.69 -7.52 -0.19
CA GLY A 106 -12.89 -8.54 -0.87
C GLY A 106 -11.92 -8.02 -1.95
N ASN A 107 -11.71 -6.71 -2.11
CA ASN A 107 -10.96 -6.22 -3.28
C ASN A 107 -9.51 -5.84 -3.00
N ILE A 108 -9.00 -6.00 -1.77
CA ILE A 108 -7.59 -5.78 -1.46
C ILE A 108 -6.75 -6.98 -1.88
N ARG A 109 -5.66 -6.67 -2.58
CA ARG A 109 -4.63 -7.63 -3.02
C ARG A 109 -3.28 -7.18 -2.49
N VAL A 110 -2.52 -8.14 -1.98
CA VAL A 110 -1.13 -7.95 -1.55
C VAL A 110 -0.25 -8.83 -2.43
N CYS A 111 0.74 -8.21 -3.09
CA CYS A 111 1.69 -8.89 -3.94
C CYS A 111 3.12 -8.50 -3.60
N VAL A 112 4.07 -9.37 -3.89
CA VAL A 112 5.49 -9.02 -3.95
C VAL A 112 5.98 -9.21 -5.37
N GLU A 113 6.45 -8.12 -5.99
CA GLU A 113 7.05 -8.10 -7.32
C GLU A 113 8.57 -8.30 -7.21
N ASP A 114 9.10 -9.31 -7.93
CA ASP A 114 10.53 -9.65 -8.03
C ASP A 114 11.27 -9.81 -6.68
N GLY A 115 10.54 -10.07 -5.59
CA GLY A 115 11.10 -10.11 -4.24
C GLY A 115 11.56 -8.75 -3.71
N LYS A 116 11.27 -7.64 -4.42
CA LYS A 116 11.79 -6.30 -4.13
C LYS A 116 10.72 -5.28 -3.78
N VAL A 117 9.50 -5.43 -4.29
CA VAL A 117 8.46 -4.41 -4.11
C VAL A 117 7.19 -5.06 -3.57
N LEU A 118 6.78 -4.67 -2.37
CA LEU A 118 5.45 -4.96 -1.85
C LEU A 118 4.44 -4.04 -2.53
N VAL A 119 3.44 -4.64 -3.17
CA VAL A 119 2.33 -3.93 -3.81
C VAL A 119 1.06 -4.20 -3.05
N VAL A 120 0.48 -3.15 -2.48
CA VAL A 120 -0.87 -3.18 -1.92
C VAL A 120 -1.78 -2.50 -2.93
N SER A 121 -2.80 -3.20 -3.41
CA SER A 121 -3.73 -2.64 -4.40
C SER A 121 -5.17 -3.01 -4.09
N GLY A 122 -6.12 -2.22 -4.61
CA GLY A 122 -7.54 -2.46 -4.43
C GLY A 122 -8.35 -2.02 -5.63
N GLN A 123 -9.20 -2.90 -6.17
CA GLN A 123 -10.13 -2.53 -7.24
C GLN A 123 -11.46 -2.02 -6.67
N LEU A 124 -11.89 -0.83 -7.06
CA LEU A 124 -13.12 -0.19 -6.54
C LEU A 124 -14.28 -0.26 -7.53
N ARG A 125 -13.97 -0.22 -8.84
CA ARG A 125 -14.96 -0.31 -9.90
C ARG A 125 -14.69 -1.55 -10.73
N GLN A 126 -15.75 -2.29 -11.03
CA GLN A 126 -15.65 -3.43 -11.95
C GLN A 126 -15.25 -2.92 -13.33
N GLN A 127 -14.23 -3.55 -13.91
CA GLN A 127 -13.77 -3.28 -15.28
C GLN A 127 -13.42 -4.63 -15.93
N LYS A 128 -13.68 -4.74 -17.25
CA LYS A 128 -13.40 -5.96 -18.02
C LYS A 128 -11.93 -6.12 -18.40
N GLU A 129 -11.20 -5.02 -18.49
CA GLU A 129 -9.77 -4.97 -18.86
C GLU A 129 -8.89 -4.84 -17.62
N ASP A 130 -7.58 -5.11 -17.76
CA ASP A 130 -6.63 -4.92 -16.67
C ASP A 130 -6.43 -3.42 -16.37
N TRP A 131 -7.22 -2.93 -15.41
CA TRP A 131 -7.25 -1.53 -14.97
C TRP A 131 -5.88 -1.01 -14.53
N ARG A 132 -4.93 -1.91 -14.23
CA ARG A 132 -3.57 -1.59 -13.82
C ARG A 132 -2.71 -1.03 -14.95
N ALA A 133 -3.08 -1.25 -16.22
CA ALA A 133 -2.32 -0.79 -17.38
C ALA A 133 -2.78 0.57 -17.94
N GLY A 134 -3.85 1.15 -17.40
CA GLY A 134 -4.39 2.44 -17.82
C GLY A 134 -4.39 3.47 -16.70
N ASN A 135 -5.37 4.38 -16.71
CA ASN A 135 -5.63 5.33 -15.63
C ASN A 135 -6.15 4.62 -14.39
N TRP A 136 -5.27 3.89 -13.71
CA TRP A 136 -5.62 2.95 -12.63
C TRP A 136 -6.38 3.63 -11.49
N TRP A 137 -6.13 4.92 -11.24
CA TRP A 137 -6.79 5.74 -10.22
C TRP A 137 -8.30 5.95 -10.46
N GLU A 138 -8.78 5.74 -11.69
CA GLU A 138 -10.21 5.80 -12.01
C GLU A 138 -10.99 4.56 -11.54
N TYR A 139 -10.28 3.44 -11.35
CA TYR A 139 -10.87 2.13 -11.11
C TYR A 139 -10.44 1.49 -9.79
N GLY A 140 -9.38 1.99 -9.16
CA GLY A 140 -8.85 1.44 -7.93
C GLY A 140 -7.74 2.28 -7.31
N CYS A 141 -7.00 1.66 -6.41
CA CYS A 141 -5.88 2.24 -5.70
C CYS A 141 -4.67 1.31 -5.69
N VAL A 142 -3.48 1.89 -5.57
CA VAL A 142 -2.23 1.16 -5.42
C VAL A 142 -1.31 1.91 -4.46
N ARG A 143 -0.46 1.17 -3.75
CA ARG A 143 0.74 1.67 -3.11
C ARG A 143 1.85 0.66 -3.32
N ARG A 144 3.01 1.12 -3.78
CA ARG A 144 4.21 0.30 -3.94
C ARG A 144 5.25 0.69 -2.90
N ILE A 145 5.78 -0.30 -2.21
CA ILE A 145 6.73 -0.13 -1.10
C ILE A 145 7.94 -0.99 -1.40
N GLU A 146 9.12 -0.39 -1.40
CA GLU A 146 10.36 -1.13 -1.56
C GLU A 146 10.61 -1.97 -0.29
N LEU A 147 11.01 -3.21 -0.50
CA LEU A 147 11.37 -4.14 0.55
C LEU A 147 12.85 -3.96 0.90
N PRO A 148 13.20 -3.90 2.20
CA PRO A 148 14.58 -3.89 2.65
C PRO A 148 15.31 -5.17 2.23
N GLU A 149 16.63 -5.11 2.08
CA GLU A 149 17.45 -6.24 1.60
C GLU A 149 17.35 -7.48 2.50
N ASN A 150 17.19 -7.28 3.80
CA ASN A 150 17.06 -8.34 4.80
C ASN A 150 15.59 -8.78 5.01
N ALA A 151 14.66 -8.47 4.11
CA ALA A 151 13.29 -8.94 4.18
C ALA A 151 13.17 -10.37 3.61
N ASP A 152 12.66 -11.31 4.42
CA ASP A 152 12.25 -12.64 3.95
C ASP A 152 10.87 -12.54 3.29
N TRP A 153 10.85 -11.96 2.10
CA TRP A 153 9.63 -11.66 1.37
C TRP A 153 8.74 -12.88 1.11
N ARG A 154 9.32 -14.09 1.02
CA ARG A 154 8.59 -15.36 0.82
C ARG A 154 7.71 -15.72 2.01
N LYS A 155 8.02 -15.20 3.19
CA LYS A 155 7.24 -15.40 4.43
C LYS A 155 6.36 -14.21 4.78
N THR A 156 6.12 -13.30 3.82
CA THR A 156 5.20 -12.18 4.03
C THR A 156 3.80 -12.70 4.32
N GLU A 157 3.18 -12.16 5.37
CA GLU A 157 1.81 -12.48 5.76
C GLU A 157 0.94 -11.22 5.71
N ALA A 158 -0.30 -11.37 5.27
CA ALA A 158 -1.27 -10.28 5.23
C ALA A 158 -2.58 -10.68 5.91
N PHE A 159 -3.13 -9.79 6.72
CA PHE A 159 -4.34 -10.02 7.50
C PHE A 159 -5.28 -8.84 7.40
N LEU A 160 -6.57 -9.11 7.25
CA LEU A 160 -7.64 -8.14 7.43
C LEU A 160 -8.26 -8.29 8.81
N SER A 161 -8.57 -7.17 9.46
CA SER A 161 -9.27 -7.15 10.74
C SER A 161 -10.31 -6.04 10.79
N GLY A 162 -11.12 -6.04 11.86
CA GLY A 162 -12.13 -5.00 12.08
C GLY A 162 -13.18 -4.93 10.97
N ASP A 163 -13.72 -6.08 10.55
CA ASP A 163 -14.67 -6.20 9.43
C ASP A 163 -14.11 -5.72 8.08
N HIS A 164 -12.85 -6.12 7.82
CA HIS A 164 -12.06 -5.77 6.62
C HIS A 164 -11.66 -4.29 6.51
N LYS A 165 -11.73 -3.57 7.62
CA LYS A 165 -11.35 -2.15 7.70
C LYS A 165 -9.85 -1.93 7.79
N PHE A 166 -9.11 -2.85 8.40
CA PHE A 166 -7.66 -2.70 8.60
C PHE A 166 -6.90 -3.82 7.90
N LEU A 167 -5.92 -3.44 7.08
CA LEU A 167 -4.88 -4.32 6.56
C LEU A 167 -3.68 -4.29 7.50
N GLN A 168 -3.16 -5.45 7.81
CA GLN A 168 -1.87 -5.63 8.46
C GLN A 168 -1.00 -6.50 7.57
N VAL A 169 0.19 -6.03 7.23
CA VAL A 169 1.22 -6.78 6.51
C VAL A 169 2.40 -6.97 7.46
N LYS A 170 2.85 -8.22 7.60
CA LYS A 170 4.00 -8.61 8.39
C LYS A 170 5.02 -9.23 7.45
N ILE A 171 6.23 -8.68 7.43
CA ILE A 171 7.33 -9.19 6.60
C ILE A 171 8.47 -9.59 7.55
N PRO A 172 8.73 -10.89 7.73
CA PRO A 172 9.84 -11.34 8.56
C PRO A 172 11.18 -10.86 8.02
N LYS A 173 12.13 -10.62 8.91
CA LYS A 173 13.53 -10.41 8.57
C LYS A 173 14.21 -11.76 8.32
N THR A 174 15.13 -11.80 7.36
CA THR A 174 16.05 -12.92 7.22
C THR A 174 16.86 -13.03 8.52
N PRO A 175 17.04 -14.23 9.08
CA PRO A 175 17.90 -14.41 10.23
C PRO A 175 19.31 -13.87 9.91
N PRO A 176 20.04 -13.34 10.90
CA PRO A 176 21.44 -12.99 10.70
C PRO A 176 22.15 -14.22 10.14
N ASN A 177 22.83 -14.07 9.00
CA ASN A 177 23.72 -15.12 8.53
C ASN A 177 24.83 -15.27 9.58
N ASP A 178 24.80 -16.34 10.37
CA ASP A 178 25.92 -16.78 11.23
C ASP A 178 27.07 -17.38 10.41
N ASP A 179 27.17 -17.04 9.11
CA ASP A 179 28.29 -17.45 8.26
C ASP A 179 29.43 -16.43 8.38
N VAL A 180 30.16 -16.53 9.48
CA VAL A 180 31.53 -16.05 9.59
C VAL A 180 32.45 -17.27 9.58
N PRO A 181 33.35 -17.44 8.60
CA PRO A 181 34.51 -18.30 8.77
C PRO A 181 35.48 -17.73 9.81
#